data_AF-A0Y3D6-F1
#
_entry.id   AF-A0Y3D6-F1
#
_cell.length_a   1.000
_cell.length_b   1.000
_cell.length_c   1.000
_cell.angle_alpha   90.00
_cell.angle_beta   90.00
_cell.angle_gamma   90.00
#
_symmetry.space_group_name_H-M   'P 1'
#
loop_
_entity.id
_entity.type
_entity.pdbx_description
1 polymer ?
#
loop_
_entity_poly.entity_id
_entity_poly.type
_entity_poly.pdbx_seq_one_letter_code
_entity_poly.pdbx_strand_id
1 'polypeptide(L)'
;MKNYKVLLCVCCLFFANQSFAKTILPSNKTKFVSLFNSKVGDYELVSGDARYCDSGSLMWLDKNNTDLGFRLGSLISFIDLHNGTQTNKVPDFCLVTTKFKYTNIGLTMDLRQDRCDNNSDILDVSRTLNFVSDTQLEYLIKNANVQCKFELKRL
;
A
#
# COMPACT_ATOMS: atom_id res chain seq x y z
N MET A 1 -64.06 29.03 -39.88
CA MET A 1 -64.39 27.61 -40.09
C MET A 1 -63.16 26.77 -39.77
N LYS A 2 -63.29 25.91 -38.74
CA LYS A 2 -62.42 24.81 -38.26
C LYS A 2 -60.89 24.96 -38.36
N ASN A 3 -60.28 25.37 -37.26
CA ASN A 3 -58.87 25.12 -36.97
C ASN A 3 -58.75 23.72 -36.32
N TYR A 4 -58.04 22.80 -36.97
CA TYR A 4 -57.86 21.43 -36.50
C TYR A 4 -56.82 21.39 -35.37
N LYS A 5 -57.25 20.96 -34.18
CA LYS A 5 -56.37 20.58 -33.08
C LYS A 5 -55.70 19.24 -33.43
N VAL A 6 -54.42 19.26 -33.77
CA VAL A 6 -53.61 18.03 -33.85
C VAL A 6 -52.98 17.81 -32.48
N LEU A 7 -53.62 16.93 -31.70
CA LEU A 7 -53.10 16.41 -30.45
C LEU A 7 -52.14 15.27 -30.80
N LEU A 8 -50.82 15.51 -30.74
CA LEU A 8 -49.82 14.48 -30.95
C LEU A 8 -49.34 13.97 -29.58
N CYS A 9 -49.92 12.83 -29.20
CA CYS A 9 -49.64 12.08 -27.99
C CYS A 9 -48.25 11.42 -28.08
N VAL A 10 -47.46 11.61 -27.02
CA VAL A 10 -46.61 10.63 -26.33
C VAL A 10 -45.81 9.64 -27.20
N CYS A 11 -44.48 9.80 -27.17
CA CYS A 11 -43.54 8.71 -26.87
C CYS A 11 -42.16 9.30 -26.53
N CYS A 12 -42.01 9.79 -25.28
CA CYS A 12 -40.67 9.98 -24.72
C CYS A 12 -40.07 8.59 -24.47
N LEU A 13 -39.33 8.08 -25.45
CA LEU A 13 -38.41 6.97 -25.25
C LEU A 13 -37.32 7.43 -24.29
N PHE A 14 -37.56 7.24 -22.99
CA PHE A 14 -36.49 7.19 -22.00
C PHE A 14 -35.65 5.95 -22.33
N PHE A 15 -34.65 6.13 -23.18
CA PHE A 15 -33.51 5.22 -23.23
C PHE A 15 -32.80 5.36 -21.88
N ALA A 16 -33.22 4.54 -20.92
CA ALA A 16 -32.43 4.29 -19.73
C ALA A 16 -31.11 3.69 -20.22
N ASN A 17 -30.06 4.53 -20.28
CA ASN A 17 -28.69 4.07 -20.38
C ASN A 17 -28.44 3.20 -19.13
N GLN A 18 -28.69 1.90 -19.24
CA GLN A 18 -28.11 0.94 -18.32
C GLN A 18 -26.62 0.87 -18.66
N SER A 19 -25.88 1.86 -18.16
CA SER A 19 -24.44 1.74 -18.01
C SER A 19 -24.23 0.62 -17.01
N PHE A 20 -24.05 -0.60 -17.52
CA PHE A 20 -23.44 -1.69 -16.77
C PHE A 20 -22.01 -1.25 -16.47
N ALA A 21 -21.84 -0.46 -15.41
CA ALA A 21 -20.55 -0.26 -14.81
C ALA A 21 -20.08 -1.64 -14.35
N LYS A 22 -19.15 -2.25 -15.11
CA LYS A 22 -18.40 -3.40 -14.62
C LYS A 22 -17.85 -3.00 -13.27
N THR A 23 -18.37 -3.60 -12.21
CA THR A 23 -17.86 -3.40 -10.86
C THR A 23 -16.50 -4.09 -10.81
N ILE A 24 -15.46 -3.38 -11.25
CA ILE A 24 -14.09 -3.87 -11.14
C ILE A 24 -13.80 -3.89 -9.64
N LEU A 25 -13.69 -5.09 -9.08
CA LEU A 25 -13.28 -5.27 -7.69
C LEU A 25 -11.93 -4.58 -7.48
N PRO A 26 -11.77 -3.74 -6.44
CA PRO A 26 -10.53 -3.03 -6.23
C PRO A 26 -9.40 -4.02 -5.98
N SER A 27 -8.23 -3.72 -6.56
CA SER A 27 -7.02 -4.54 -6.36
C SER A 27 -6.62 -4.58 -4.88
N ASN A 28 -5.85 -5.58 -4.46
CA ASN A 28 -5.37 -5.67 -3.08
C ASN A 28 -4.52 -4.45 -2.69
N LYS A 29 -3.75 -3.88 -3.63
CA LYS A 29 -3.00 -2.63 -3.41
C LYS A 29 -3.94 -1.44 -3.19
N THR A 30 -5.00 -1.31 -3.98
CA THR A 30 -6.00 -0.24 -3.80
C THR A 30 -6.68 -0.33 -2.44
N LYS A 31 -7.02 -1.55 -1.99
CA LYS A 31 -7.57 -1.79 -0.65
C LYS A 31 -6.57 -1.42 0.44
N PHE A 32 -5.30 -1.78 0.27
CA PHE A 32 -4.24 -1.40 1.19
C PHE A 32 -4.07 0.12 1.28
N VAL A 33 -4.07 0.85 0.16
CA VAL A 33 -3.98 2.33 0.17
C VAL A 33 -5.13 2.94 0.98
N SER A 34 -6.35 2.44 0.78
CA SER A 34 -7.51 2.91 1.55
C SER A 34 -7.37 2.61 3.05
N LEU A 35 -6.86 1.44 3.41
CA LEU A 35 -6.57 1.07 4.79
C LEU A 35 -5.47 1.97 5.37
N PHE A 36 -4.37 2.16 4.67
CA PHE A 36 -3.26 3.01 5.10
C PHE A 36 -3.73 4.43 5.38
N ASN A 37 -4.55 5.01 4.50
CA ASN A 37 -5.09 6.35 4.68
C ASN A 37 -5.92 6.50 5.96
N SER A 38 -6.61 5.45 6.42
CA SER A 38 -7.35 5.51 7.69
C SER A 38 -6.46 5.33 8.92
N LYS A 39 -5.17 5.03 8.73
CA LYS A 39 -4.18 4.76 9.77
C LYS A 39 -3.03 5.78 9.83
N VAL A 40 -2.96 6.73 8.88
CA VAL A 40 -1.98 7.84 8.91
C VAL A 40 -2.08 8.60 10.24
N GLY A 41 -0.93 8.88 10.85
CA GLY A 41 -0.86 9.57 12.13
C GLY A 41 0.51 9.43 12.78
N ASP A 42 0.68 10.02 13.96
CA ASP A 42 1.90 9.91 14.75
C ASP A 42 1.84 8.71 15.68
N TYR A 43 2.90 7.90 15.71
CA TYR A 43 2.96 6.68 16.49
C TYR A 43 4.15 6.71 17.45
N GLU A 44 3.93 6.23 18.66
CA GLU A 44 4.97 6.05 19.67
C GLU A 44 5.42 4.58 19.71
N LEU A 45 6.73 4.36 19.78
CA LEU A 45 7.30 3.02 19.96
C LEU A 45 6.99 2.53 21.37
N VAL A 46 6.26 1.42 21.47
CA VAL A 46 5.91 0.76 22.73
C VAL A 46 6.94 -0.30 23.09
N SER A 47 7.41 -1.04 22.10
CA SER A 47 8.44 -2.07 22.28
C SER A 47 9.16 -2.35 20.97
N GLY A 48 10.46 -2.59 21.03
CA GLY A 48 11.28 -2.92 19.86
C GLY A 48 12.74 -2.53 20.09
N ASP A 49 13.61 -2.94 19.19
CA ASP A 49 15.01 -2.55 19.21
C ASP A 49 15.18 -1.20 18.50
N ALA A 50 15.74 -0.21 19.21
CA ALA A 50 15.93 1.15 18.73
C ALA A 50 16.85 1.26 17.51
N ARG A 51 17.61 0.22 17.18
CA ARG A 51 18.41 0.15 15.95
C ARG A 51 17.57 0.00 14.69
N TYR A 52 16.32 -0.47 14.83
CA TYR A 52 15.43 -0.78 13.71
C TYR A 52 14.14 0.03 13.74
N CYS A 53 13.80 0.62 14.88
CA CYS A 53 12.48 1.18 15.14
C CYS A 53 12.56 2.45 15.96
N ASP A 54 11.85 3.48 15.51
CA ASP A 54 11.75 4.77 16.17
C ASP A 54 10.32 5.28 16.12
N SER A 55 9.91 6.03 17.16
CA SER A 55 8.64 6.76 17.13
C SER A 55 8.61 7.75 15.95
N GLY A 56 7.43 8.02 15.44
CA GLY A 56 7.23 9.07 14.45
C GLY A 56 5.98 8.87 13.60
N SER A 57 5.86 9.69 12.56
CA SER A 57 4.67 9.68 11.72
C SER A 57 4.66 8.52 10.75
N LEU A 58 3.50 7.88 10.62
CA LEU A 58 3.15 7.03 9.49
C LEU A 58 2.60 7.93 8.36
N MET A 59 3.35 8.06 7.26
CA MET A 59 2.95 8.94 6.16
C MET A 59 3.46 8.46 4.80
N TRP A 60 2.70 8.79 3.75
CA TRP A 60 3.16 8.67 2.37
C TRP A 60 4.39 9.55 2.12
N LEU A 61 5.31 9.06 1.28
CA LEU A 61 6.42 9.86 0.77
C LEU A 61 5.91 10.97 -0.16
N ASP A 62 4.91 10.66 -0.98
CA ASP A 62 4.11 11.61 -1.74
C ASP A 62 2.64 11.19 -1.67
N LYS A 63 1.78 12.07 -1.12
CA LYS A 63 0.34 11.81 -0.98
C LYS A 63 -0.39 11.71 -2.33
N ASN A 64 0.18 12.29 -3.39
CA ASN A 64 -0.39 12.26 -4.73
C ASN A 64 0.11 11.08 -5.56
N ASN A 65 1.19 10.42 -5.10
CA ASN A 65 1.78 9.26 -5.77
C ASN A 65 2.16 8.18 -4.75
N THR A 66 1.16 7.37 -4.39
CA THR A 66 1.33 6.29 -3.40
C THR A 66 2.31 5.21 -3.84
N ASP A 67 2.62 5.13 -5.13
CA ASP A 67 3.53 4.12 -5.67
C ASP A 67 4.98 4.40 -5.25
N LEU A 68 5.32 5.65 -4.92
CA LEU A 68 6.62 5.97 -4.33
C LEU A 68 6.82 5.33 -2.95
N GLY A 69 5.71 5.09 -2.24
CA GLY A 69 5.69 4.39 -0.96
C GLY A 69 5.49 5.29 0.26
N PHE A 70 5.83 4.76 1.43
CA PHE A 70 5.58 5.41 2.72
C PHE A 70 6.69 5.11 3.73
N ARG A 71 6.64 5.83 4.85
CA ARG A 71 7.52 5.62 6.00
C ARG A 71 6.75 5.63 7.32
N LEU A 72 7.37 5.03 8.32
CA LEU A 72 7.05 5.15 9.74
C LEU A 72 8.32 5.58 10.45
N GLY A 73 8.29 6.75 11.09
CA GLY A 73 9.49 7.31 11.71
C GLY A 73 10.59 7.60 10.68
N SER A 74 11.84 7.41 11.08
CA SER A 74 13.02 7.57 10.23
C SER A 74 13.65 6.24 9.80
N LEU A 75 13.35 5.14 10.50
CA LEU A 75 14.02 3.85 10.27
C LEU A 75 13.21 2.86 9.43
N ILE A 76 11.90 3.04 9.29
CA ILE A 76 11.03 2.10 8.57
C ILE A 76 10.49 2.77 7.31
N SER A 77 10.78 2.18 6.15
CA SER A 77 10.24 2.62 4.87
C SER A 77 9.93 1.44 3.95
N PHE A 78 8.89 1.62 3.15
CA PHE A 78 8.53 0.74 2.04
C PHE A 78 8.44 1.63 0.80
N ILE A 79 9.36 1.40 -0.13
CA ILE A 79 9.53 2.23 -1.34
C ILE A 79 9.12 1.45 -2.58
N ASP A 80 8.76 2.17 -3.63
CA ASP A 80 8.39 1.60 -4.94
C ASP A 80 7.33 0.49 -4.82
N LEU A 81 6.19 0.86 -4.24
CA LEU A 81 5.06 -0.05 -4.06
C LEU A 81 4.51 -0.47 -5.41
N HIS A 82 4.80 -1.69 -5.82
CA HIS A 82 4.29 -2.28 -7.05
C HIS A 82 3.37 -3.47 -6.78
N ASN A 83 2.79 -4.05 -7.82
CA ASN A 83 1.98 -5.26 -7.72
C ASN A 83 2.82 -6.49 -8.08
N GLY A 84 2.84 -7.49 -7.19
CA GLY A 84 3.49 -8.76 -7.45
C GLY A 84 5.00 -8.71 -7.23
N THR A 85 5.75 -9.32 -8.14
CA THR A 85 7.21 -9.44 -8.08
C THR A 85 7.84 -8.62 -9.19
N GLN A 86 8.86 -7.84 -8.88
CA GLN A 86 9.72 -7.18 -9.85
C GLN A 86 11.16 -7.63 -9.64
N THR A 87 11.90 -7.82 -10.74
CA THR A 87 13.32 -8.17 -10.71
C THR A 87 14.06 -7.24 -11.65
N ASN A 88 15.02 -6.50 -11.13
CA ASN A 88 15.85 -5.59 -11.89
C ASN A 88 17.33 -5.94 -11.71
N LYS A 89 18.12 -5.78 -12.77
CA LYS A 89 19.58 -5.85 -12.67
C LYS A 89 20.10 -4.47 -12.30
N VAL A 90 20.86 -4.40 -11.21
CA VAL A 90 21.46 -3.13 -10.73
C VAL A 90 22.96 -3.09 -11.05
N PRO A 91 23.61 -1.91 -10.96
CA PRO A 91 25.07 -1.82 -10.97
C PRO A 91 25.68 -2.78 -9.94
N ASP A 92 26.85 -3.35 -10.21
CA ASP A 92 27.50 -4.45 -9.45
C ASP A 92 26.88 -5.85 -9.69
N PHE A 93 26.14 -5.99 -10.79
CA PHE A 93 25.61 -7.24 -11.36
C PHE A 93 24.60 -8.01 -10.52
N CYS A 94 24.26 -7.54 -9.32
CA CYS A 94 23.18 -8.12 -8.52
C CYS A 94 21.84 -8.12 -9.29
N LEU A 95 21.10 -9.21 -9.15
CA LEU A 95 19.67 -9.25 -9.41
C LEU A 95 18.94 -8.87 -8.13
N VAL A 96 18.21 -7.76 -8.18
CA VAL A 96 17.38 -7.28 -7.09
C VAL A 96 15.94 -7.63 -7.38
N THR A 97 15.39 -8.56 -6.60
CA THR A 97 13.99 -8.95 -6.64
C THR A 97 13.25 -8.35 -5.46
N THR A 98 12.21 -7.57 -5.72
CA THR A 98 11.27 -7.08 -4.71
C THR A 98 9.89 -7.67 -4.95
N LYS A 99 9.20 -8.06 -3.89
CA LYS A 99 7.84 -8.58 -3.96
C LYS A 99 6.97 -7.96 -2.88
N PHE A 100 5.84 -7.40 -3.29
CA PHE A 100 4.83 -6.89 -2.35
C PHE A 100 3.62 -7.81 -2.29
N LYS A 101 3.23 -8.19 -1.07
CA LYS A 101 1.99 -8.88 -0.78
C LYS A 101 1.13 -8.01 0.12
N TYR A 102 0.07 -7.44 -0.46
CA TYR A 102 -0.93 -6.67 0.25
C TYR A 102 -2.01 -7.59 0.84
N THR A 103 -2.41 -7.30 2.08
CA THR A 103 -3.44 -8.01 2.82
C THR A 103 -4.49 -7.03 3.33
N ASN A 104 -5.53 -7.54 3.98
CA ASN A 104 -6.57 -6.72 4.61
C ASN A 104 -6.11 -6.01 5.90
N ILE A 105 -4.94 -6.35 6.44
CA ILE A 105 -4.39 -5.76 7.67
C ILE A 105 -3.06 -5.05 7.45
N GLY A 106 -2.50 -5.05 6.25
CA GLY A 106 -1.15 -4.51 6.05
C GLY A 106 -0.48 -5.06 4.79
N LEU A 107 0.85 -5.07 4.80
CA LEU A 107 1.64 -5.61 3.69
C LEU A 107 2.90 -6.34 4.17
N THR A 108 3.41 -7.19 3.29
CA THR A 108 4.75 -7.78 3.41
C THR A 108 5.54 -7.45 2.16
N MET A 109 6.80 -7.08 2.35
CA MET A 109 7.79 -6.91 1.30
C MET A 109 8.92 -7.91 1.49
N ASP A 110 9.17 -8.71 0.46
CA ASP A 110 10.37 -9.53 0.35
C ASP A 110 11.36 -8.82 -0.57
N LEU A 111 12.59 -8.62 -0.11
CA LEU A 111 13.71 -8.11 -0.87
C LEU A 111 14.78 -9.19 -0.92
N ARG A 112 15.15 -9.59 -2.14
CA ARG A 112 16.23 -10.52 -2.41
C ARG A 112 17.23 -9.86 -3.34
N GLN A 113 18.49 -9.85 -2.94
CA GLN A 113 19.63 -9.47 -3.76
C GLN A 113 20.47 -10.74 -3.94
N ASP A 114 20.56 -11.23 -5.16
CA ASP A 114 21.37 -12.41 -5.47
C ASP A 114 22.15 -12.22 -6.76
N ARG A 115 23.02 -13.20 -7.07
CA ARG A 115 23.92 -13.16 -8.25
C ARG A 115 24.75 -11.87 -8.31
N CYS A 116 25.14 -11.37 -7.15
CA CYS A 116 26.07 -10.26 -7.01
C CYS A 116 27.49 -10.72 -7.32
N ASP A 117 28.33 -9.80 -7.81
CA ASP A 117 29.77 -10.07 -8.01
C ASP A 117 30.47 -10.34 -6.67
N ASN A 118 30.05 -9.66 -5.60
CA ASN A 118 30.53 -9.87 -4.25
C ASN A 118 29.46 -10.56 -3.38
N ASN A 119 29.84 -11.67 -2.74
CA ASN A 119 28.96 -12.44 -1.88
C ASN A 119 28.48 -11.69 -0.64
N SER A 120 29.19 -10.65 -0.17
CA SER A 120 28.72 -9.84 0.96
C SER A 120 27.46 -9.03 0.64
N ASP A 121 27.15 -8.85 -0.64
CA ASP A 121 26.04 -8.03 -1.11
C ASP A 121 24.78 -8.88 -1.32
N ILE A 122 24.88 -10.20 -1.10
CA ILE A 122 23.73 -11.09 -1.09
C ILE A 122 22.89 -10.78 0.15
N LEU A 123 21.62 -10.47 -0.11
CA LEU A 123 20.65 -10.09 0.92
C LEU A 123 19.35 -10.84 0.70
N ASP A 124 18.75 -11.34 1.77
CA ASP A 124 17.38 -11.85 1.76
C ASP A 124 16.68 -11.35 3.02
N VAL A 125 15.73 -10.45 2.84
CA VAL A 125 15.03 -9.75 3.92
C VAL A 125 13.54 -9.71 3.63
N SER A 126 12.75 -10.20 4.59
CA SER A 126 11.30 -10.06 4.61
C SER A 126 10.87 -9.07 5.70
N ARG A 127 10.13 -8.04 5.30
CA ARG A 127 9.62 -6.96 6.15
C ARG A 127 8.10 -6.92 6.10
N THR A 128 7.45 -6.92 7.25
CA THR A 128 5.98 -6.87 7.34
C THR A 128 5.55 -5.70 8.19
N LEU A 129 4.52 -4.98 7.75
CA LEU A 129 3.83 -3.97 8.55
C LEU A 129 2.34 -4.30 8.60
N ASN A 130 1.82 -4.48 9.81
CA ASN A 130 0.43 -4.83 10.09
C ASN A 130 -0.22 -3.78 10.98
N PHE A 131 -1.43 -3.38 10.63
CA PHE A 131 -2.36 -2.68 11.50
C PHE A 131 -3.11 -3.71 12.34
N VAL A 132 -2.69 -3.86 13.59
CA VAL A 132 -3.19 -4.88 14.52
C VAL A 132 -4.55 -4.49 15.08
N SER A 133 -4.77 -3.19 15.27
CA SER A 133 -6.04 -2.62 15.73
C SER A 133 -6.22 -1.21 15.16
N ASP A 134 -7.19 -0.46 15.69
CA ASP A 134 -7.39 0.91 15.27
C ASP A 134 -6.27 1.87 15.65
N THR A 135 -5.54 1.54 16.72
CA THR A 135 -4.47 2.38 17.25
C THR A 135 -3.12 1.66 17.34
N GLN A 136 -3.05 0.37 17.00
CA GLN A 136 -1.80 -0.40 17.09
C GLN A 136 -1.29 -0.81 15.72
N LEU A 137 0.01 -0.66 15.54
CA LEU A 137 0.74 -1.22 14.41
C LEU A 137 1.87 -2.11 14.88
N GLU A 138 2.22 -3.09 14.05
CA GLU A 138 3.35 -3.98 14.27
C GLU A 138 4.23 -4.02 13.02
N TYR A 139 5.54 -3.95 13.23
CA TYR A 139 6.55 -4.10 12.20
C TYR A 139 7.47 -5.28 12.53
N LEU A 140 7.78 -6.10 11.53
CA LEU A 140 8.55 -7.33 11.67
C LEU A 140 9.65 -7.37 10.61
N ILE A 141 10.85 -7.83 10.99
CA ILE A 141 11.91 -8.23 10.07
C ILE A 141 12.24 -9.70 10.34
N LYS A 142 11.76 -10.59 9.48
CA LYS A 142 11.79 -12.04 9.74
C LYS A 142 13.21 -12.59 9.92
N ASN A 143 14.11 -12.22 9.01
CA ASN A 143 15.47 -12.74 8.99
C ASN A 143 16.35 -12.21 10.15
N ALA A 144 15.93 -11.13 10.81
CA ALA A 144 16.65 -10.48 11.91
C ALA A 144 15.98 -10.64 13.28
N ASN A 145 14.88 -11.40 13.38
CA ASN A 145 14.07 -11.54 14.59
C ASN A 145 13.66 -10.19 15.22
N VAL A 146 13.46 -9.17 14.38
CA VAL A 146 13.03 -7.84 14.85
C VAL A 146 11.50 -7.82 14.90
N GLN A 147 10.97 -7.35 16.01
CA GLN A 147 9.54 -7.07 16.20
C GLN A 147 9.39 -5.74 16.92
N CYS A 148 8.61 -4.84 16.31
CA CYS A 148 8.36 -3.53 16.86
C CYS A 148 6.86 -3.28 16.93
N LYS A 149 6.42 -2.74 18.05
CA LYS A 149 5.01 -2.44 18.33
C LYS A 149 4.90 -0.96 18.61
N PHE A 150 3.90 -0.35 17.99
CA PHE A 150 3.65 1.07 18.12
C PHE A 150 2.19 1.34 18.46
N GLU A 151 1.96 2.45 19.14
CA GLU A 151 0.63 2.93 19.52
C GLU A 151 0.42 4.33 18.94
N LEU A 152 -0.76 4.57 18.37
CA LEU A 152 -1.15 5.85 17.83
C LEU A 152 -1.20 6.88 18.95
N LYS A 153 -0.50 7.99 18.78
CA LYS A 153 -0.52 9.12 19.70
C LYS A 153 -1.88 9.80 19.63
N ARG A 154 -2.68 9.61 20.68
CA ARG A 154 -3.94 10.36 20.83
C ARG A 154 -3.59 11.76 21.35
N LEU A 155 -4.03 12.78 20.62
CA LEU A 155 -3.98 14.18 21.02
C LEU A 155 -4.92 14.45 22.20
#